data_AF-A0A7Y8TIK8-F1
#
_entry.id   AF-A0A7Y8TIK8-F1
#
_cell.length_a   1.000
_cell.length_b   1.000
_cell.length_c   1.000
_cell.angle_alpha   90.00
_cell.angle_beta   90.00
_cell.angle_gamma   90.00
#
_symmetry.space_group_name_H-M   'P 1'
#
loop_
_entity.id
_entity.type
_entity.pdbx_description
1 polymer ?
#
loop_
_entity_poly.entity_id
_entity_poly.type
_entity_poly.pdbx_seq_one_letter_code
_entity_poly.pdbx_strand_id
1 'polypeptide(L)'
;MLNSKNAPTLRVSEEYKDILTTYSHDKNSSEHKQAALFIKQKLDAAKWYIDAINQRQNTLLQTITAIVKFQKDYFITGDEKSLKPMILKDVADITGFDISTISRVVKSKYADTPNGIVYLKDLFSDSLTNDDGEEVSTKEIKTHLQEVISKENKRKPLTDDALVVILKEQGYNIARRTIAKYREQLNIPVARLRKEL
;
A
#
# COMPACT_ATOMS: atom_id res chain seq x y z
N MET A 1 -14.87 8.29 -8.86
CA MET A 1 -15.89 7.69 -7.98
C MET A 1 -15.46 6.26 -7.68
N LEU A 2 -15.57 5.76 -6.44
CA LEU A 2 -15.44 4.33 -6.19
C LEU A 2 -16.61 3.61 -6.89
N ASN A 3 -16.39 2.42 -7.44
CA ASN A 3 -17.46 1.59 -8.02
C ASN A 3 -18.37 1.03 -6.91
N SER A 4 -19.12 1.91 -6.22
CA SER A 4 -20.18 1.55 -5.28
C SER A 4 -21.45 1.09 -6.00
N LYS A 5 -21.59 1.39 -7.31
CA LYS A 5 -22.75 0.99 -8.11
C LYS A 5 -22.96 -0.53 -8.23
N ASN A 6 -21.93 -1.34 -7.97
CA ASN A 6 -22.02 -2.80 -8.08
C ASN A 6 -22.22 -3.52 -6.74
N ALA A 7 -22.34 -2.81 -5.62
CA ALA A 7 -22.60 -3.42 -4.31
C ALA A 7 -23.96 -2.96 -3.76
N PRO A 8 -24.93 -3.87 -3.53
CA PRO A 8 -26.22 -3.50 -2.97
C PRO A 8 -26.06 -2.92 -1.56
N THR A 9 -26.89 -1.93 -1.21
CA THR A 9 -26.97 -1.43 0.17
C THR A 9 -27.52 -2.55 1.07
N LEU A 10 -26.71 -3.02 2.01
CA LEU A 10 -27.10 -4.10 2.90
C LEU A 10 -27.83 -3.56 4.12
N ARG A 11 -28.91 -4.25 4.51
CA ARG A 11 -29.70 -3.96 5.70
C ARG A 11 -30.06 -5.26 6.39
N VAL A 12 -30.25 -5.18 7.70
CA VAL A 12 -30.81 -6.29 8.49
C VAL A 12 -32.30 -6.38 8.18
N SER A 13 -32.81 -7.59 7.96
CA SER A 13 -34.25 -7.82 7.74
C SER A 13 -35.06 -7.49 9.00
N GLU A 14 -36.13 -6.70 8.83
CA GLU A 14 -37.05 -6.31 9.92
C GLU A 14 -37.87 -7.51 10.43
N GLU A 15 -38.19 -8.47 9.55
CA GLU A 15 -38.96 -9.67 9.90
C GLU A 15 -38.31 -10.47 11.04
N TYR A 16 -36.99 -10.63 11.00
CA TYR A 16 -36.27 -11.33 12.08
C TYR A 16 -36.23 -10.54 13.39
N LYS A 17 -36.36 -9.20 13.35
CA LYS A 17 -36.51 -8.39 14.56
C LYS A 17 -37.89 -8.60 15.17
N ASP A 18 -38.93 -8.62 14.35
CA ASP A 18 -40.31 -8.87 14.80
C ASP A 18 -40.44 -10.27 15.42
N ILE A 19 -39.85 -11.27 14.77
CA ILE A 19 -39.80 -12.64 15.30
C ILE A 19 -39.04 -12.67 16.65
N LEU A 20 -37.90 -11.98 16.75
CA LEU A 20 -37.15 -11.88 18.01
C LEU A 20 -38.00 -11.24 19.12
N THR A 21 -38.70 -10.15 18.85
CA THR A 21 -39.57 -9.51 19.85
C THR A 21 -40.68 -10.44 20.33
N THR A 22 -41.30 -11.18 19.41
CA THR A 22 -42.36 -12.15 19.70
C THR A 22 -41.87 -13.27 20.63
N TYR A 23 -40.73 -13.91 20.31
CA TYR A 23 -40.18 -14.98 21.14
C TYR A 23 -39.58 -14.47 22.46
N SER A 24 -39.21 -13.19 22.56
CA SER A 24 -38.65 -12.60 23.77
C SER A 24 -39.70 -12.25 24.85
N HIS A 25 -40.98 -12.19 24.48
CA HIS A 25 -42.07 -11.87 25.41
C HIS A 25 -42.47 -13.06 26.32
N ASP A 26 -42.38 -14.29 25.82
CA ASP A 26 -42.64 -15.48 26.62
C ASP A 26 -41.36 -15.95 27.34
N LYS A 27 -41.17 -15.46 28.57
CA LYS A 27 -40.04 -15.81 29.43
C LYS A 27 -40.21 -17.13 30.18
N ASN A 28 -41.33 -17.84 30.02
CA ASN A 28 -41.60 -19.08 30.74
C ASN A 28 -41.30 -20.32 29.88
N SER A 29 -41.35 -20.19 28.55
CA SER A 29 -40.94 -21.26 27.64
C SER A 29 -39.42 -21.30 27.41
N SER A 30 -38.79 -22.42 27.75
CA SER A 30 -37.36 -22.68 27.48
C SER A 30 -37.06 -22.70 25.98
N GLU A 31 -37.98 -23.21 25.17
CA GLU A 31 -37.86 -23.27 23.70
C GLU A 31 -37.88 -21.86 23.10
N HIS A 32 -38.78 -20.99 23.56
CA HIS A 32 -38.86 -19.59 23.11
C HIS A 32 -37.58 -18.83 23.44
N LYS A 33 -36.98 -19.06 24.61
CA LYS A 33 -35.67 -18.48 24.98
C LYS A 33 -34.55 -18.94 24.03
N GLN A 34 -34.51 -20.22 23.69
CA GLN A 34 -33.49 -20.75 22.78
C GLN A 34 -33.66 -20.19 21.37
N ALA A 35 -34.90 -20.11 20.86
CA ALA A 35 -35.22 -19.51 19.57
C ALA A 35 -34.83 -18.02 19.53
N ALA A 36 -35.19 -17.25 20.56
CA ALA A 36 -34.82 -15.83 20.66
C ALA A 36 -33.29 -15.65 20.69
N LEU A 37 -32.57 -16.47 21.44
CA LEU A 37 -31.10 -16.43 21.48
C LEU A 37 -30.47 -16.71 20.11
N PHE A 38 -30.96 -17.75 19.41
CA PHE A 38 -30.47 -18.09 18.07
C PHE A 38 -30.70 -16.96 17.08
N ILE A 39 -31.90 -16.39 17.05
CA ILE A 39 -32.25 -15.29 16.15
C ILE A 39 -31.39 -14.05 16.46
N LYS A 40 -31.21 -13.72 17.74
CA LYS A 40 -30.34 -12.62 18.16
C LYS A 40 -28.91 -12.81 17.65
N GLN A 41 -28.33 -14.01 17.79
CA GLN A 41 -27.00 -14.30 17.27
C GLN A 41 -26.90 -14.12 15.75
N LYS A 42 -27.93 -14.52 14.99
CA LYS A 42 -27.97 -14.30 13.53
C LYS A 42 -28.08 -12.83 13.16
N LEU A 43 -28.89 -12.06 13.90
CA LEU A 43 -29.01 -10.62 13.72
C LEU A 43 -27.70 -9.89 14.01
N ASP A 44 -27.01 -10.26 15.10
CA ASP A 44 -25.73 -9.66 15.47
C ASP A 44 -24.63 -10.01 14.45
N ALA A 45 -24.60 -11.24 13.95
CA ALA A 45 -23.70 -11.65 12.87
C ALA A 45 -23.97 -10.87 11.57
N ALA A 46 -25.25 -10.63 11.22
CA ALA A 46 -25.63 -9.85 10.05
C ALA A 46 -25.20 -8.38 10.20
N LYS A 47 -25.40 -7.76 11.37
CA LYS A 47 -24.93 -6.39 11.64
C LYS A 47 -23.41 -6.29 11.51
N TRP A 48 -22.69 -7.20 12.17
CA TRP A 48 -21.22 -7.23 12.09
C TRP A 48 -20.73 -7.37 10.64
N TYR A 49 -21.39 -8.20 9.83
CA TYR A 49 -21.03 -8.36 8.42
C TYR A 49 -21.23 -7.07 7.61
N ILE A 50 -22.34 -6.36 7.85
CA ILE A 50 -22.61 -5.05 7.22
C ILE A 50 -21.53 -4.05 7.64
N ASP A 51 -21.20 -3.98 8.93
CA ASP A 51 -20.17 -3.09 9.45
C ASP A 51 -18.80 -3.40 8.87
N ALA A 52 -18.45 -4.69 8.73
CA ALA A 52 -17.20 -5.12 8.10
C ALA A 52 -17.12 -4.72 6.61
N ILE A 53 -18.24 -4.76 5.88
CA ILE A 53 -18.30 -4.28 4.49
C ILE A 53 -18.11 -2.76 4.44
N ASN A 54 -18.78 -2.02 5.31
CA ASN A 54 -18.64 -0.57 5.38
C ASN A 54 -17.20 -0.17 5.73
N GLN A 55 -16.58 -0.86 6.70
CA GLN A 55 -15.19 -0.66 7.06
C GLN A 55 -14.26 -0.92 5.87
N ARG A 56 -14.45 -2.04 5.16
CA ARG A 56 -13.67 -2.35 3.95
C ARG A 56 -13.81 -1.28 2.86
N GLN A 57 -15.01 -0.75 2.65
CA GLN A 57 -15.25 0.33 1.68
C GLN A 57 -14.54 1.61 2.11
N ASN A 58 -14.62 1.96 3.40
CA ASN A 58 -13.92 3.12 3.95
C ASN A 58 -12.40 2.99 3.81
N THR A 59 -11.83 1.83 4.16
CA THR A 59 -10.40 1.55 3.97
C THR A 59 -10.00 1.73 2.51
N LEU A 60 -10.75 1.14 1.56
CA LEU A 60 -10.47 1.29 0.14
C LEU A 60 -10.50 2.75 -0.32
N LEU A 61 -11.52 3.50 0.10
CA LEU A 61 -11.67 4.92 -0.26
C LEU A 61 -10.52 5.76 0.32
N GLN A 62 -10.17 5.58 1.58
CA GLN A 62 -9.09 6.32 2.23
C GLN A 62 -7.73 5.98 1.59
N THR A 63 -7.45 4.70 1.33
CA THR A 63 -6.24 4.27 0.62
C THR A 63 -6.13 4.88 -0.77
N ILE A 64 -7.18 4.79 -1.60
CA ILE A 64 -7.16 5.36 -2.95
C ILE A 64 -7.02 6.88 -2.89
N THR A 65 -7.71 7.54 -1.96
CA THR A 65 -7.61 8.99 -1.79
C THR A 65 -6.19 9.43 -1.43
N ALA A 66 -5.52 8.69 -0.55
CA ALA A 66 -4.12 8.94 -0.20
C ALA A 66 -3.20 8.77 -1.41
N ILE A 67 -3.34 7.68 -2.17
CA ILE A 67 -2.56 7.42 -3.41
C ILE A 67 -2.77 8.57 -4.42
N VAL A 68 -4.01 8.95 -4.68
CA VAL A 68 -4.32 10.02 -5.66
C VAL A 68 -3.76 11.37 -5.20
N LYS A 69 -3.82 11.67 -3.90
CA LYS A 69 -3.22 12.89 -3.35
C LYS A 69 -1.70 12.89 -3.50
N PHE A 70 -1.05 11.76 -3.21
CA PHE A 70 0.40 11.62 -3.33
C PHE A 70 0.86 11.76 -4.79
N GLN A 71 0.16 11.08 -5.70
CA GLN A 71 0.44 11.04 -7.14
C GLN A 71 -0.37 12.05 -7.95
N LYS A 72 -0.72 13.20 -7.35
CA LYS A 72 -1.64 14.19 -7.95
C LYS A 72 -1.21 14.58 -9.36
N ASP A 73 0.07 14.88 -9.56
CA ASP A 73 0.59 15.35 -10.84
C ASP A 73 0.45 14.28 -11.93
N TYR A 74 0.79 13.02 -11.61
CA TYR A 74 0.57 11.87 -12.50
C TYR A 74 -0.90 11.68 -12.88
N PHE A 75 -1.84 11.76 -11.93
CA PHE A 75 -3.27 11.59 -12.25
C PHE A 75 -3.87 12.75 -13.05
N ILE A 76 -3.28 13.95 -12.99
CA ILE A 76 -3.71 15.10 -13.81
C ILE A 76 -3.14 15.01 -15.22
N THR A 77 -1.84 14.71 -15.36
CA THR A 77 -1.15 14.76 -16.66
C THR A 77 -1.20 13.45 -17.43
N GLY A 78 -1.24 12.32 -16.73
CA GLY A 78 -1.07 10.98 -17.29
C GLY A 78 0.38 10.64 -17.67
N ASP A 79 1.33 11.56 -17.45
CA ASP A 79 2.73 11.36 -17.79
C ASP A 79 3.43 10.50 -16.72
N GLU A 80 3.92 9.33 -17.12
CA GLU A 80 4.69 8.43 -16.25
C GLU A 80 5.93 9.09 -15.63
N LYS A 81 6.50 10.11 -16.29
CA LYS A 81 7.63 10.87 -15.73
C LYS A 81 7.22 11.70 -14.51
N SER A 82 5.93 12.02 -14.37
CA SER A 82 5.36 12.72 -13.23
C SER A 82 5.07 11.80 -12.04
N LEU A 83 5.30 10.47 -12.18
CA LEU A 83 5.10 9.51 -11.10
C LEU A 83 6.19 9.61 -10.04
N LYS A 84 5.77 10.02 -8.84
CA LYS A 84 6.66 10.16 -7.68
C LYS A 84 6.99 8.77 -7.13
N PRO A 85 8.23 8.49 -6.70
CA PRO A 85 8.51 7.28 -5.95
C PRO A 85 7.59 7.22 -4.73
N MET A 86 6.86 6.11 -4.57
CA MET A 86 5.93 5.90 -3.47
C MET A 86 6.02 4.44 -3.02
N ILE A 87 6.08 4.23 -1.73
CA ILE A 87 6.11 2.91 -1.09
C ILE A 87 4.85 2.70 -0.25
N LEU A 88 4.64 1.48 0.24
CA LEU A 88 3.43 1.18 1.01
C LEU A 88 3.41 1.94 2.35
N LYS A 89 4.58 2.20 2.95
CA LYS A 89 4.73 3.00 4.18
C LYS A 89 4.17 4.41 4.01
N ASP A 90 4.43 5.10 2.89
CA ASP A 90 3.92 6.47 2.66
C ASP A 90 2.39 6.55 2.79
N VAL A 91 1.69 5.56 2.25
CA VAL A 91 0.23 5.49 2.31
C VAL A 91 -0.24 5.02 3.69
N ALA A 92 0.49 4.11 4.34
CA ALA A 92 0.23 3.69 5.70
C ALA A 92 0.31 4.88 6.67
N ASP A 93 1.35 5.71 6.57
CA ASP A 93 1.55 6.89 7.42
C ASP A 93 0.45 7.94 7.22
N ILE A 94 -0.03 8.13 5.97
CA ILE A 94 -1.14 9.05 5.67
C ILE A 94 -2.47 8.54 6.21
N THR A 95 -2.72 7.23 6.17
CA THR A 95 -4.03 6.63 6.48
C THR A 95 -4.14 6.05 7.89
N GLY A 96 -3.02 5.80 8.56
CA GLY A 96 -2.95 5.08 9.83
C GLY A 96 -3.21 3.58 9.73
N PHE A 97 -3.28 3.01 8.52
CA PHE A 97 -3.48 1.57 8.32
C PHE A 97 -2.17 0.80 8.28
N ASP A 98 -2.21 -0.46 8.70
CA ASP A 98 -1.08 -1.36 8.53
C ASP A 98 -0.66 -1.49 7.06
N ILE A 99 0.66 -1.57 6.83
CA ILE A 99 1.27 -1.80 5.51
C ILE A 99 0.64 -3.03 4.83
N SER A 100 0.38 -4.09 5.59
CA SER A 100 -0.25 -5.31 5.08
C SER A 100 -1.68 -5.09 4.57
N THR A 101 -2.43 -4.17 5.19
CA THR A 101 -3.78 -3.77 4.77
C THR A 101 -3.72 -3.00 3.46
N ILE A 102 -2.83 -2.02 3.33
CA ILE A 102 -2.62 -1.28 2.07
C ILE A 102 -2.21 -2.22 0.94
N SER A 103 -1.25 -3.12 1.20
CA SER A 103 -0.77 -4.12 0.24
C SER A 103 -1.92 -4.97 -0.33
N ARG A 104 -2.83 -5.46 0.54
CA ARG A 104 -4.00 -6.24 0.12
C ARG A 104 -4.96 -5.43 -0.74
N VAL A 105 -5.17 -4.16 -0.39
CA VAL A 105 -6.05 -3.25 -1.14
C VAL A 105 -5.52 -3.06 -2.56
N VAL A 106 -4.24 -2.69 -2.72
CA VAL A 106 -3.69 -2.29 -4.02
C VAL A 106 -3.42 -3.47 -4.96
N LYS A 107 -3.18 -4.68 -4.42
CA LYS A 107 -2.89 -5.91 -5.20
C LYS A 107 -4.07 -6.42 -6.04
N SER A 108 -5.29 -5.93 -5.81
CA SER A 108 -6.50 -6.48 -6.43
C SER A 108 -7.41 -5.41 -7.04
N LYS A 109 -6.88 -4.21 -7.28
CA LYS A 109 -7.68 -3.05 -7.65
C LYS A 109 -7.06 -2.30 -8.81
N TYR A 110 -7.95 -1.85 -9.68
CA TYR A 110 -7.65 -1.01 -10.82
C TYR A 110 -8.43 0.29 -10.66
N ALA A 111 -7.82 1.39 -11.08
CA ALA A 111 -8.44 2.70 -11.14
C ALA A 111 -8.74 3.03 -12.59
N ASP A 112 -9.99 3.38 -12.87
CA ASP A 112 -10.37 4.00 -14.14
C ASP A 112 -10.08 5.51 -14.04
N THR A 113 -9.23 6.02 -14.93
CA THR A 113 -8.77 7.40 -14.94
C THR A 113 -9.00 8.02 -16.32
N PRO A 114 -9.01 9.36 -16.47
CA PRO A 114 -9.12 10.00 -17.78
C PRO A 114 -8.05 9.56 -18.79
N ASN A 115 -6.89 9.11 -18.29
CA ASN A 115 -5.75 8.69 -19.10
C ASN A 115 -5.69 7.15 -19.29
N GLY A 116 -6.74 6.43 -18.87
CA GLY A 116 -6.86 4.98 -19.00
C GLY A 116 -6.95 4.24 -17.66
N ILE A 117 -7.00 2.91 -17.75
CA ILE A 117 -7.08 2.03 -16.58
C ILE A 117 -5.68 1.80 -16.02
N VAL A 118 -5.51 2.07 -14.73
CA VAL A 118 -4.25 1.92 -14.00
C VAL A 118 -4.37 0.82 -12.97
N TYR A 119 -3.41 -0.11 -12.94
CA TYR A 119 -3.30 -1.08 -11.85
C TYR A 119 -2.67 -0.41 -10.63
N LEU A 120 -3.37 -0.40 -9.49
CA LEU A 120 -2.91 0.40 -8.33
C LEU A 120 -1.55 -0.03 -7.80
N LYS A 121 -1.18 -1.31 -7.91
CA LYS A 121 0.13 -1.80 -7.42
C LYS A 121 1.30 -1.21 -8.22
N ASP A 122 1.11 -0.87 -9.48
CA ASP A 122 2.16 -0.34 -10.36
C ASP A 122 2.55 1.10 -10.01
N LEU A 123 1.73 1.78 -9.20
CA LEU A 123 2.04 3.10 -8.65
C LEU A 123 3.05 3.05 -7.50
N PHE A 124 3.40 1.86 -7.02
CA PHE A 124 4.33 1.67 -5.91
C PHE A 124 5.67 1.15 -6.39
N SER A 125 6.74 1.79 -5.94
CA SER A 125 8.10 1.33 -6.10
C SER A 125 8.41 0.19 -5.13
N ASP A 126 9.34 -0.68 -5.49
CA ASP A 126 9.94 -1.63 -4.55
C ASP A 126 10.63 -0.87 -3.40
N SER A 127 10.60 -1.39 -2.19
CA SER A 127 11.24 -0.78 -1.02
C SER A 127 12.36 -1.65 -0.42
N LEU A 128 13.27 -1.00 0.30
CA LEU A 128 14.24 -1.62 1.20
C LEU A 128 14.15 -0.95 2.56
N THR A 129 14.35 -1.71 3.63
CA THR A 129 14.37 -1.17 5.00
C THR A 129 15.77 -0.65 5.33
N ASN A 130 15.87 0.57 5.84
CA ASN A 130 17.12 1.12 6.37
C ASN A 130 17.41 0.67 7.81
N ASP A 131 18.55 1.11 8.37
CA ASP A 131 18.97 0.77 9.74
C ASP A 131 18.00 1.30 10.82
N ASP A 132 17.26 2.36 10.52
CA ASP A 132 16.24 2.95 11.39
C ASP A 132 14.88 2.22 11.29
N GLY A 133 14.80 1.15 10.49
CA GLY A 133 13.55 0.40 10.28
C GLY A 133 12.58 1.08 9.32
N GLU A 134 12.99 2.15 8.65
CA GLU A 134 12.19 2.86 7.65
C GLU A 134 12.31 2.22 6.27
N GLU A 135 11.17 2.03 5.60
CA GLU A 135 11.19 1.65 4.19
C GLU A 135 11.56 2.85 3.32
N VAL A 136 12.47 2.63 2.37
CA VAL A 136 12.92 3.60 1.35
C VAL A 136 12.72 3.00 -0.03
N SER A 137 12.33 3.81 -1.01
CA SER A 137 12.10 3.33 -2.37
C SER A 137 13.40 2.95 -3.10
N THR A 138 13.37 1.86 -3.87
CA THR A 138 14.47 1.41 -4.73
C THR A 138 14.84 2.47 -5.79
N LYS A 139 13.86 3.23 -6.28
CA LYS A 139 14.08 4.32 -7.25
C LYS A 139 14.88 5.46 -6.63
N GLU A 140 14.59 5.81 -5.39
CA GLU A 140 15.34 6.81 -4.64
C GLU A 140 16.77 6.37 -4.34
N ILE A 141 16.97 5.11 -3.91
CA ILE A 141 18.31 4.56 -3.69
C ILE A 141 19.13 4.59 -4.99
N LYS A 142 18.53 4.21 -6.12
CA LYS A 142 19.19 4.29 -7.44
C LYS A 142 19.56 5.71 -7.83
N THR A 143 18.70 6.67 -7.51
CA THR A 143 18.93 8.10 -7.77
C THR A 143 20.14 8.59 -6.96
N HIS A 144 20.15 8.33 -5.65
CA HIS A 144 21.29 8.67 -4.79
C HIS A 144 22.59 7.98 -5.23
N LEU A 145 22.53 6.69 -5.60
CA LEU A 145 23.67 5.96 -6.14
C LEU A 145 24.23 6.64 -7.39
N GLN A 146 23.35 7.05 -8.32
CA GLN A 146 23.76 7.75 -9.53
C GLN A 146 24.37 9.12 -9.22
N GLU A 147 23.81 9.87 -8.27
CA GLU A 147 24.36 11.15 -7.83
C GLU A 147 25.76 11.01 -7.24
N VAL A 148 25.96 10.03 -6.34
CA VAL A 148 27.27 9.76 -5.72
C VAL A 148 28.31 9.40 -6.79
N ILE A 149 27.95 8.56 -7.77
CA ILE A 149 28.85 8.16 -8.86
C ILE A 149 29.10 9.33 -9.83
N SER A 150 28.12 10.20 -10.06
CA SER A 150 28.27 11.37 -10.94
C SER A 150 29.27 12.39 -10.37
N LYS A 151 29.35 12.49 -9.03
CA LYS A 151 30.24 13.39 -8.30
C LYS A 151 31.59 12.75 -7.95
N GLU A 152 31.84 11.51 -8.38
CA GLU A 152 33.07 10.78 -8.04
C GLU A 152 34.31 11.36 -8.74
N ASN A 153 35.48 11.22 -8.11
CA ASN A 153 36.74 11.53 -8.77
C ASN A 153 37.07 10.48 -9.85
N LYS A 154 37.03 10.87 -11.13
CA LYS A 154 37.28 9.95 -12.27
C LYS A 154 38.70 9.39 -12.33
N ARG A 155 39.68 9.99 -11.65
CA ARG A 155 41.03 9.39 -11.51
C ARG A 155 41.08 8.27 -10.49
N LYS A 156 40.14 8.26 -9.53
CA LYS A 156 39.99 7.21 -8.51
C LYS A 156 38.50 6.91 -8.28
N PRO A 157 37.83 6.23 -9.23
CA PRO A 157 36.40 5.94 -9.12
C PRO A 157 36.08 5.10 -7.89
N LEU A 158 34.87 5.29 -7.36
CA LEU A 158 34.43 4.61 -6.15
C LEU A 158 34.14 3.13 -6.42
N THR A 159 34.70 2.23 -5.62
CA THR A 159 34.38 0.79 -5.68
C THR A 159 32.98 0.54 -5.13
N ASP A 160 32.37 -0.59 -5.49
CA ASP A 160 31.06 -0.98 -4.94
C ASP A 160 31.11 -1.06 -3.40
N ASP A 161 32.24 -1.45 -2.80
CA ASP A 161 32.44 -1.44 -1.35
C ASP A 161 32.47 -0.02 -0.76
N ALA A 162 33.12 0.94 -1.45
CA ALA A 162 33.11 2.33 -1.02
C ALA A 162 31.70 2.95 -1.14
N LEU A 163 30.95 2.58 -2.18
CA LEU A 163 29.56 3.01 -2.38
C LEU A 163 28.63 2.48 -1.29
N VAL A 164 28.85 1.25 -0.80
CA VAL A 164 28.13 0.71 0.38
C VAL A 164 28.35 1.61 1.59
N VAL A 165 29.59 2.01 1.87
CA VAL A 165 29.91 2.85 3.03
C VAL A 165 29.24 4.21 2.91
N ILE A 166 29.36 4.87 1.76
CA ILE A 166 28.75 6.21 1.53
C ILE A 166 27.22 6.15 1.65
N LEU A 167 26.59 5.15 1.04
CA LEU A 167 25.13 5.02 1.11
C LEU A 167 24.68 4.65 2.52
N LYS A 168 25.48 3.88 3.28
CA LYS A 168 25.22 3.63 4.69
C LYS A 168 25.31 4.90 5.55
N GLU A 169 26.28 5.78 5.28
CA GLU A 169 26.37 7.09 5.96
C GLU A 169 25.16 7.99 5.66
N GLN A 170 24.50 7.79 4.51
CA GLN A 170 23.25 8.45 4.14
C GLN A 170 22.00 7.75 4.72
N GLY A 171 22.18 6.73 5.56
CA GLY A 171 21.09 5.97 6.16
C GLY A 171 20.54 4.87 5.25
N TYR A 172 21.25 4.42 4.22
CA TYR A 172 20.82 3.32 3.36
C TYR A 172 21.70 2.08 3.58
N ASN A 173 21.25 1.16 4.44
CA ASN A 173 21.98 -0.09 4.68
C ASN A 173 21.69 -1.12 3.58
N ILE A 174 22.57 -1.16 2.58
CA ILE A 174 22.43 -2.06 1.44
C ILE A 174 23.70 -2.86 1.20
N ALA A 175 23.51 -4.15 0.92
CA ALA A 175 24.62 -5.04 0.64
C ALA A 175 25.32 -4.68 -0.69
N ARG A 176 26.63 -4.95 -0.77
CA ARG A 176 27.45 -4.76 -1.99
C ARG A 176 26.85 -5.40 -3.23
N ARG A 177 26.26 -6.60 -3.10
CA ARG A 177 25.58 -7.29 -4.22
C ARG A 177 24.37 -6.50 -4.75
N THR A 178 23.66 -5.80 -3.86
CA THR A 178 22.54 -4.92 -4.22
C THR A 178 23.05 -3.68 -4.96
N ILE A 179 24.15 -3.07 -4.51
CA ILE A 179 24.83 -1.97 -5.24
C ILE A 179 25.20 -2.42 -6.66
N ALA A 180 25.86 -3.57 -6.79
CA ALA A 180 26.28 -4.09 -8.09
C ALA A 180 25.07 -4.30 -9.02
N LYS A 181 23.99 -4.92 -8.52
CA LYS A 181 22.74 -5.11 -9.25
C LYS A 181 22.12 -3.77 -9.69
N TYR A 182 22.04 -2.78 -8.80
CA TYR A 182 21.46 -1.47 -9.14
C TYR A 182 22.33 -0.71 -10.14
N ARG A 183 23.66 -0.78 -9.99
CA ARG A 183 24.63 -0.21 -10.92
C ARG A 183 24.46 -0.81 -12.33
N GLU A 184 24.31 -2.12 -12.43
CA GLU A 184 24.03 -2.82 -13.70
C GLU A 184 22.70 -2.38 -14.31
N GLN A 185 21.63 -2.29 -13.51
CA GLN A 185 20.32 -1.80 -13.98
C GLN A 185 20.37 -0.34 -14.47
N LEU A 186 21.30 0.47 -13.95
CA LEU A 186 21.55 1.85 -14.37
C LEU A 186 22.56 1.95 -15.53
N ASN A 187 23.05 0.82 -16.08
CA ASN A 187 24.09 0.77 -17.10
C ASN A 187 25.40 1.49 -16.73
N ILE A 188 25.70 1.57 -15.43
CA ILE A 188 26.94 2.16 -14.94
C ILE A 188 28.01 1.06 -14.89
N PRO A 189 29.20 1.21 -15.48
CA PRO A 189 30.20 0.14 -15.46
C PRO A 189 30.95 0.09 -14.12
N VAL A 190 31.69 -0.99 -13.85
CA VAL A 190 32.48 -1.15 -12.60
C VAL A 190 33.54 -0.05 -12.46
N ALA A 191 33.96 0.24 -11.23
CA ALA A 191 34.92 1.32 -10.92
C ALA A 191 36.16 1.36 -11.82
N ARG A 192 36.75 0.18 -12.13
CA ARG A 192 37.92 0.06 -13.01
C ARG A 192 37.68 0.63 -14.42
N LEU A 193 36.47 0.49 -14.93
CA LEU A 193 36.08 0.94 -16.27
C LEU A 193 35.58 2.40 -16.29
N ARG A 194 35.36 3.01 -15.12
CA ARG A 194 35.01 4.44 -14.99
C ARG A 194 36.22 5.35 -14.82
N LYS A 195 37.43 4.79 -14.87
CA LYS A 195 38.66 5.52 -14.62
C LYS A 195 39.09 6.27 -15.89
N GLU A 196 39.26 7.58 -15.77
CA GLU A 196 39.81 8.45 -16.81
C GLU A 196 41.23 8.89 -16.39
N LEU A 197 42.13 9.08 -17.38
CA LEU A 197 43.53 9.44 -17.17
C LEU A 197 43.69 10.97 -16.97
#